data_AF-A0A9X7Q624-F1
#
_entry.id   AF-A0A9X7Q624-F1
#
_cell.length_a   1.000
_cell.length_b   1.000
_cell.length_c   1.000
_cell.angle_alpha   90.00
_cell.angle_beta   90.00
_cell.angle_gamma   90.00
#
_symmetry.space_group_name_H-M   'P 1'
#
loop_
_entity.id
_entity.type
_entity.pdbx_description
1 polymer ?
#
loop_
_entity_poly.entity_id
_entity_poly.type
_entity_poly.pdbx_seq_one_letter_code
_entity_poly.pdbx_strand_id
1 'polypeptide(L)'
;MYPTLSQVIEVVRQSSGHHRKRIDENTLIEADLDICGMDGDALIEDCEEAFGVTLVTEEDGYEKIFSLAENEFLFSTEGIDYFGICRLIRRLRGIPEPVIRDLTVGELHAVLVKAVREQRHDV
;
A
#
# COMPACT_ATOMS: atom_id res chain seq x y z
N MET A 1 3.45 -10.87 19.13
CA MET A 1 2.09 -10.31 19.05
C MET A 1 1.70 -10.14 17.58
N TYR A 2 0.44 -10.39 17.21
CA TYR A 2 -0.06 -10.09 15.86
C TYR A 2 -0.64 -8.67 15.84
N PRO A 3 -0.51 -7.94 14.73
CA PRO A 3 -1.08 -6.61 14.60
C PRO A 3 -2.59 -6.69 14.72
N THR A 4 -3.16 -5.80 15.52
CA THR A 4 -4.61 -5.61 15.61
C THR A 4 -5.03 -4.48 14.66
N LEU A 5 -6.26 -4.52 14.16
CA LEU A 5 -6.80 -3.47 13.29
C LEU A 5 -6.66 -2.07 13.94
N SER A 6 -6.89 -1.96 15.24
CA SER A 6 -6.74 -0.69 15.97
C SER A 6 -5.30 -0.16 15.97
N GLN A 7 -4.30 -1.04 16.02
CA GLN A 7 -2.89 -0.63 15.93
C GLN A 7 -2.55 -0.17 14.51
N VAL A 8 -3.05 -0.86 13.48
CA VAL A 8 -2.85 -0.42 12.09
C VAL A 8 -3.51 0.93 11.83
N ILE A 9 -4.74 1.13 12.32
CA ILE A 9 -5.41 2.44 12.25
C ILE A 9 -4.57 3.53 12.93
N GLU A 10 -3.93 3.24 14.06
CA GLU A 10 -3.09 4.22 14.75
C GLU A 10 -1.84 4.58 13.95
N VAL A 11 -1.18 3.60 13.33
CA VAL A 11 -0.05 3.87 12.41
C VAL A 11 -0.49 4.71 11.22
N VAL A 12 -1.60 4.35 10.57
CA VAL A 12 -2.18 5.12 9.45
C VAL A 12 -2.51 6.55 9.87
N ARG A 13 -2.99 6.77 11.10
CA ARG A 13 -3.24 8.13 11.63
C ARG A 13 -1.97 8.92 11.85
N GLN A 14 -0.92 8.28 12.34
CA GLN A 14 0.36 8.93 12.60
C GLN A 14 1.03 9.32 11.28
N SER A 15 1.07 8.40 10.33
CA SER A 15 1.66 8.61 9.00
C SER A 15 0.93 9.70 8.21
N SER A 16 -0.42 9.68 8.22
CA SER A 16 -1.23 10.64 7.44
C SER A 16 -1.48 11.99 8.10
N GLY A 17 -1.21 12.13 9.41
CA GLY A 17 -1.60 13.31 10.19
C GLY A 17 -3.11 13.54 10.35
N HIS A 18 -3.98 12.63 9.86
CA HIS A 18 -5.43 12.77 9.93
C HIS A 18 -6.00 12.35 11.29
N HIS A 19 -5.78 13.16 12.33
CA HIS A 19 -6.25 12.84 13.69
C HIS A 19 -7.77 12.97 13.90
N ARG A 20 -8.48 13.63 12.98
CA ARG A 20 -9.92 13.96 13.13
C ARG A 20 -10.85 13.15 12.23
N LYS A 21 -10.32 12.48 11.19
CA LYS A 21 -11.13 11.64 10.29
C LYS A 21 -11.49 10.33 10.99
N ARG A 22 -12.70 9.83 10.74
CA ARG A 22 -13.09 8.47 11.14
C ARG A 22 -12.39 7.51 10.17
N ILE A 23 -11.55 6.64 10.72
CA ILE A 23 -10.83 5.60 9.97
C ILE A 23 -11.32 4.27 10.50
N ASP A 24 -11.77 3.42 9.59
CA ASP A 24 -12.17 2.03 9.84
C ASP A 24 -11.60 1.11 8.76
N GLU A 25 -11.91 -0.19 8.84
CA GLU A 25 -11.36 -1.21 7.93
C GLU A 25 -11.68 -0.97 6.45
N ASN A 26 -12.75 -0.23 6.13
CA ASN A 26 -13.18 0.02 4.75
C ASN A 26 -12.64 1.35 4.21
N THR A 27 -11.92 2.12 5.04
CA THR A 27 -11.32 3.39 4.62
C THR A 27 -10.23 3.11 3.59
N LEU A 28 -10.30 3.82 2.47
CA LEU A 28 -9.36 3.72 1.37
C LEU A 28 -8.14 4.62 1.62
N ILE A 29 -6.95 4.08 1.44
CA ILE A 29 -5.69 4.77 1.74
C ILE A 29 -5.50 5.96 0.79
N GLU A 30 -5.72 5.79 -0.51
CA GLU A 30 -5.56 6.88 -1.46
C GLU A 30 -6.83 7.74 -1.52
N ALA A 31 -8.00 7.16 -1.80
CA ALA A 31 -9.21 7.94 -2.05
C ALA A 31 -9.76 8.70 -0.82
N ASP A 32 -9.66 8.13 0.39
CA ASP A 32 -10.22 8.76 1.60
C ASP A 32 -9.17 9.53 2.42
N LEU A 33 -7.91 9.08 2.39
CA LEU A 33 -6.83 9.66 3.20
C LEU A 33 -5.84 10.51 2.39
N ASP A 34 -5.89 10.45 1.06
CA ASP A 34 -5.00 11.19 0.15
C ASP A 34 -3.52 10.78 0.33
N ILE A 35 -3.29 9.51 0.69
CA ILE A 35 -1.96 8.93 0.87
C ILE A 35 -1.57 8.22 -0.43
N CYS A 36 -0.65 8.81 -1.19
CA CYS A 36 -0.15 8.24 -2.44
C CYS A 36 1.33 8.61 -2.66
N GLY A 37 1.94 8.10 -3.73
CA GLY A 37 3.35 8.35 -4.04
C GLY A 37 4.29 8.11 -2.85
N MET A 38 5.07 9.14 -2.50
CA MET A 38 6.05 9.06 -1.40
C MET A 38 5.37 8.89 -0.03
N ASP A 39 4.18 9.44 0.18
CA ASP A 39 3.43 9.26 1.43
C ASP A 39 2.92 7.82 1.55
N GLY A 40 2.62 7.19 0.41
CA GLY A 40 2.30 5.77 0.33
C GLY A 40 3.48 4.88 0.72
N ASP A 41 4.67 5.14 0.16
CA ASP A 41 5.90 4.41 0.52
C ASP A 41 6.23 4.60 2.02
N ALA A 42 6.14 5.83 2.52
CA ALA A 42 6.36 6.14 3.93
C ALA A 42 5.39 5.41 4.86
N LEU A 43 4.11 5.29 4.50
CA LEU A 43 3.14 4.51 5.28
C LEU A 43 3.54 3.04 5.40
N ILE A 44 4.10 2.46 4.33
CA ILE A 44 4.54 1.07 4.34
C ILE A 44 5.76 0.91 5.24
N GLU A 45 6.75 1.80 5.14
CA GLU A 45 7.93 1.84 6.04
C GLU A 45 7.52 2.00 7.52
N ASP A 46 6.60 2.91 7.83
CA ASP A 46 6.07 3.12 9.18
C ASP A 46 5.41 1.84 9.73
N CYS A 47 4.70 1.09 8.87
CA CYS A 47 4.11 -0.19 9.26
C CYS A 47 5.16 -1.27 9.49
N GLU A 48 6.19 -1.34 8.64
CA GLU A 48 7.32 -2.26 8.79
C GLU A 48 8.05 -2.03 10.12
N GLU A 49 8.36 -0.77 10.45
CA GLU A 49 9.00 -0.40 11.73
C GLU A 49 8.09 -0.72 12.92
N ALA A 50 6.82 -0.32 12.86
CA ALA A 50 5.89 -0.49 13.98
C ALA A 50 5.62 -1.96 14.34
N PHE A 51 5.61 -2.84 13.34
CA PHE A 51 5.30 -4.26 13.54
C PHE A 51 6.52 -5.18 13.47
N GLY A 52 7.70 -4.63 13.16
CA GLY A 52 8.94 -5.37 13.02
C GLY A 52 8.86 -6.43 11.93
N VAL A 53 8.30 -6.04 10.78
CA VAL A 53 8.20 -6.91 9.59
C VAL A 53 8.82 -6.24 8.40
N THR A 54 9.33 -7.03 7.47
CA THR A 54 9.64 -6.55 6.11
C THR A 54 8.51 -6.98 5.18
N LEU A 55 7.71 -6.02 4.71
CA LEU A 55 6.69 -6.22 3.70
C LEU A 55 7.33 -6.23 2.32
N VAL A 56 8.13 -5.24 1.98
CA VAL A 56 8.70 -5.09 0.63
C VAL A 56 10.18 -5.41 0.66
N THR A 57 10.58 -6.47 -0.06
CA THR A 57 11.99 -6.76 -0.34
C THR A 57 12.31 -6.42 -1.79
N GLU A 58 13.60 -6.20 -2.09
CA GLU A 58 14.07 -5.98 -3.47
C GLU A 58 13.70 -7.13 -4.42
N GLU A 59 13.49 -8.35 -3.90
CA GLU A 59 13.14 -9.54 -4.69
C GLU A 59 11.62 -9.72 -4.92
N ASP A 60 10.79 -9.43 -3.93
CA ASP A 60 9.36 -9.77 -3.98
C ASP A 60 8.45 -8.60 -4.37
N GLY A 61 8.88 -7.36 -4.12
CA GLY A 61 8.18 -6.14 -4.52
C GLY A 61 6.73 -6.02 -3.98
N TYR A 62 6.04 -4.95 -4.37
CA TYR A 62 4.63 -4.74 -4.01
C TYR A 62 3.69 -5.78 -4.64
N GLU A 63 4.02 -6.27 -5.84
CA GLU A 63 3.16 -7.15 -6.63
C GLU A 63 2.87 -8.47 -5.91
N LYS A 64 3.90 -9.12 -5.36
CA LYS A 64 3.76 -10.43 -4.71
C LYS A 64 3.02 -10.33 -3.37
N ILE A 65 3.26 -9.26 -2.62
CA ILE A 65 2.77 -9.09 -1.25
C ILE A 65 1.29 -8.69 -1.26
N PHE A 66 0.92 -7.77 -2.14
CA PHE A 66 -0.46 -7.29 -2.27
C PHE A 66 -1.27 -8.07 -3.32
N SER A 67 -0.65 -9.09 -3.94
CA SER A 67 -1.26 -9.91 -5.00
C SER A 67 -1.82 -9.04 -6.14
N LEU A 68 -0.99 -8.08 -6.58
CA LEU A 68 -1.31 -7.19 -7.69
C LEU A 68 -1.06 -7.91 -9.02
N ALA A 69 -1.88 -7.62 -10.02
CA ALA A 69 -1.56 -7.98 -11.40
C ALA A 69 -0.38 -7.16 -11.95
N GLU A 70 0.25 -7.60 -13.06
CA GLU A 70 1.39 -6.90 -13.70
C GLU A 70 1.10 -5.43 -14.10
N ASN A 71 -0.18 -5.07 -14.21
CA ASN A 71 -0.62 -3.71 -14.52
C ASN A 71 -1.32 -3.03 -13.33
N GLU A 72 -1.33 -3.63 -12.15
CA GLU A 72 -1.90 -3.05 -10.94
C GLU A 72 -0.82 -2.42 -10.07
N PHE A 73 -1.10 -1.23 -9.56
CA PHE A 73 -0.20 -0.47 -8.71
C PHE A 73 -0.93 -0.07 -7.43
N LEU A 74 -0.21 -0.05 -6.30
CA LEU A 74 -0.80 0.22 -4.99
C LEU A 74 -1.14 1.70 -4.78
N PHE A 75 -0.27 2.59 -5.28
CA PHE A 75 -0.41 4.03 -5.15
C PHE A 75 -0.31 4.69 -6.52
N SER A 76 -1.06 5.77 -6.73
CA SER A 76 -0.76 6.67 -7.83
C SER A 76 0.56 7.39 -7.59
N THR A 77 1.29 7.65 -8.66
CA THR A 77 2.53 8.44 -8.61
C THR A 77 2.17 9.92 -8.51
N GLU A 78 2.67 10.60 -7.47
CA GLU A 78 2.61 12.06 -7.40
C GLU A 78 3.43 12.69 -8.53
N GLY A 79 2.76 13.40 -9.44
CA GLY A 79 3.41 14.08 -10.54
C GLY A 79 2.52 14.25 -11.76
N ILE A 80 2.65 15.40 -12.42
CA ILE A 80 1.87 15.83 -13.58
C ILE A 80 1.88 14.76 -14.67
N ASP A 81 0.78 14.05 -14.80
CA ASP A 81 0.34 13.29 -15.97
C ASP A 81 1.38 12.33 -16.61
N TYR A 82 2.19 11.66 -15.78
CA TYR A 82 3.03 10.55 -16.25
C TYR A 82 2.16 9.44 -16.83
N PHE A 83 0.97 9.21 -16.26
CA PHE A 83 -0.02 8.27 -16.79
C PHE A 83 -0.56 8.67 -18.16
N GLY A 84 -0.82 9.95 -18.46
CA GLY A 84 -1.32 10.40 -19.76
C GLY A 84 -0.31 10.26 -20.90
N ILE A 85 0.93 10.69 -20.69
CA ILE A 85 2.01 10.54 -21.68
C ILE A 85 2.43 9.06 -21.83
N CYS A 86 2.50 8.31 -20.73
CA CYS A 86 2.73 6.87 -20.78
C CYS A 86 1.55 6.10 -21.40
N ARG A 87 0.29 6.54 -21.24
CA ARG A 87 -0.89 5.90 -21.85
C ARG A 87 -0.76 5.82 -23.36
N LEU A 88 -0.35 6.93 -23.99
CA LEU A 88 -0.21 6.99 -25.44
C LEU A 88 0.90 6.05 -25.94
N ILE A 89 2.06 6.05 -25.27
CA ILE A 89 3.20 5.18 -25.61
C ILE A 89 2.87 3.70 -25.33
N ARG A 90 2.19 3.39 -24.22
CA ARG A 90 1.75 2.03 -23.86
C ARG A 90 0.70 1.49 -24.82
N ARG A 91 -0.30 2.31 -25.19
CA ARG A 91 -1.30 1.97 -26.21
C ARG A 91 -0.65 1.67 -27.55
N LEU A 92 0.36 2.44 -27.97
CA LEU A 92 1.13 2.19 -29.18
C LEU A 92 1.98 0.90 -29.11
N ARG A 93 2.35 0.45 -27.90
CA ARG A 93 3.13 -0.77 -27.64
C ARG A 93 2.30 -1.98 -27.24
N GLY A 94 0.97 -1.86 -27.15
CA GLY A 94 0.08 -2.94 -26.71
C GLY A 94 0.22 -3.32 -25.23
N ILE A 95 0.82 -2.44 -24.41
CA ILE A 95 0.98 -2.66 -22.97
C ILE A 95 -0.34 -2.31 -22.27
N PRO A 96 -0.87 -3.18 -21.39
CA PRO A 96 -2.11 -2.92 -20.67
C PRO A 96 -2.05 -1.62 -19.86
N GLU A 97 -3.21 -0.98 -19.71
CA GLU A 97 -3.28 0.26 -18.94
C GLU A 97 -3.01 -0.02 -17.47
N PRO A 98 -2.20 0.82 -16.82
CA PRO A 98 -1.99 0.72 -15.39
C PRO A 98 -3.29 1.03 -14.63
N VAL A 99 -3.61 0.20 -13.65
CA VAL A 99 -4.78 0.32 -12.78
C VAL A 99 -4.27 0.58 -11.37
N ILE A 100 -4.69 1.69 -10.76
CA ILE A 100 -4.44 1.91 -9.34
C ILE A 100 -5.46 1.08 -8.57
N ARG A 101 -4.96 0.12 -7.80
CA ARG A 101 -5.77 -0.65 -6.87
C ARG A 101 -5.59 -0.03 -5.49
N ASP A 102 -6.51 0.86 -5.18
CA ASP A 102 -6.57 1.50 -3.87
C ASP A 102 -6.72 0.43 -2.77
N LEU A 103 -5.97 0.61 -1.69
CA LEU A 103 -5.86 -0.34 -0.59
C LEU A 103 -6.79 0.11 0.54
N THR A 104 -7.57 -0.82 1.09
CA THR A 104 -8.29 -0.54 2.34
C THR A 104 -7.41 -0.76 3.57
N VAL A 105 -7.70 -0.06 4.66
CA VAL A 105 -7.01 -0.29 5.95
C VAL A 105 -7.14 -1.75 6.42
N GLY A 106 -8.27 -2.40 6.12
CA GLY A 106 -8.49 -3.82 6.40
C GLY A 106 -7.58 -4.74 5.58
N GLU A 107 -7.38 -4.46 4.29
CA GLU A 107 -6.43 -5.21 3.46
C GLU A 107 -4.99 -5.02 3.93
N LEU A 108 -4.60 -3.79 4.28
CA LEU A 108 -3.28 -3.51 4.88
C LEU A 108 -3.08 -4.33 6.16
N HIS A 109 -4.09 -4.36 7.03
CA HIS A 109 -4.06 -5.17 8.24
C HIS A 109 -3.91 -6.67 7.95
N ALA A 110 -4.63 -7.19 6.97
CA ALA A 110 -4.54 -8.60 6.58
C ALA A 110 -3.14 -8.97 6.06
N VAL A 111 -2.54 -8.12 5.24
CA VAL A 111 -1.17 -8.27 4.72
C VAL A 111 -0.16 -8.27 5.87
N LEU A 112 -0.26 -7.32 6.80
CA LEU A 112 0.60 -7.26 7.98
C LEU A 112 0.48 -8.50 8.87
N VAL A 113 -0.73 -9.00 9.11
CA VAL A 113 -0.93 -10.24 9.86
C VAL A 113 -0.28 -11.43 9.16
N LYS A 114 -0.41 -11.51 7.82
CA LYS A 114 0.21 -12.57 7.01
C LYS A 114 1.74 -12.50 7.09
N ALA A 115 2.33 -11.32 6.90
CA ALA A 115 3.78 -11.13 6.97
C ALA A 115 4.35 -11.50 8.35
N VAL A 116 3.70 -11.08 9.44
CA VAL A 116 4.11 -11.46 10.81
C VAL A 116 4.02 -12.97 11.04
N ARG A 117 3.06 -13.66 10.40
CA ARG A 117 2.94 -15.12 10.51
C ARG A 117 4.08 -15.81 9.78
N GLU A 118 4.32 -15.44 8.53
CA GLU A 118 5.34 -16.05 7.68
C GLU A 118 6.74 -15.85 8.28
N GLN A 119 7.09 -14.63 8.69
CA GLN A 119 8.39 -14.33 9.29
C GLN A 119 8.60 -14.95 10.68
N ARG A 120 7.54 -15.32 11.39
CA ARG A 120 7.66 -16.10 12.65
C ARG A 120 7.80 -17.60 12.42
N HIS A 121 7.41 -18.10 11.26
CA HIS A 121 7.57 -19.50 10.91
C HIS A 121 8.97 -19.82 10.36
N ASP A 122 9.71 -18.80 9.90
CA ASP A 122 11.10 -18.89 9.45
C ASP A 122 12.16 -18.75 10.57
N VAL A 123 11.74 -18.68 11.85
CA VAL A 123 12.63 -18.62 13.04
C VAL A 123 12.42 -19.85 13.92
#